data_AF-A0A357XYU3-F1
#
_entry.id   AF-A0A357XYU3-F1
#
_cell.length_a   1.000
_cell.length_b   1.000
_cell.length_c   1.000
_cell.angle_alpha   90.00
_cell.angle_beta   90.00
_cell.angle_gamma   90.00
#
_symmetry.space_group_name_H-M   'P 1'
#
loop_
_entity.id
_entity.type
_entity.pdbx_description
1 polymer ?
#
loop_
_entity_poly.entity_id
_entity_poly.type
_entity_poly.pdbx_seq_one_letter_code
_entity_poly.pdbx_strand_id
1 'polypeptide(L)' 'MSETLKVAVLGGDGTGPEVAAEGVKVLKAVANLENIKVDFDHFDDICGNRYL' A
#
# COMPACT_ATOMS: atom_id res chain seq x y z
N MET A 1 -5.30 -15.12 18.06
CA MET A 1 -4.89 -15.28 16.66
C MET A 1 -4.29 -13.96 16.21
N SER A 2 -3.19 -13.94 15.46
CA SER A 2 -2.71 -12.69 14.87
C SER A 2 -3.72 -12.22 13.83
N GLU A 3 -4.38 -11.10 14.08
CA GLU A 3 -5.27 -10.47 13.11
C GLU A 3 -4.44 -9.96 11.92
N THR A 4 -4.94 -10.19 10.71
CA THR A 4 -4.32 -9.65 9.50
C THR A 4 -4.59 -8.15 9.43
N LEU A 5 -3.54 -7.34 9.37
CA LEU A 5 -3.64 -5.90 9.15
C LEU A 5 -4.00 -5.62 7.70
N LYS A 6 -5.17 -5.03 7.47
CA LYS A 6 -5.60 -4.57 6.16
C LYS A 6 -5.13 -3.14 5.92
N VAL A 7 -4.41 -2.91 4.83
CA VAL A 7 -3.81 -1.63 4.48
C VAL A 7 -4.32 -1.22 3.10
N ALA A 8 -5.03 -0.09 3.05
CA ALA A 8 -5.41 0.54 1.79
C ALA A 8 -4.23 1.39 1.28
N VAL A 9 -3.74 1.08 0.08
CA VAL A 9 -2.67 1.82 -0.60
C VAL A 9 -3.31 2.85 -1.52
N LEU A 10 -3.18 4.13 -1.16
CA LEU A 10 -3.63 5.27 -1.95
C LEU A 10 -2.40 5.93 -2.58
N GLY A 11 -2.10 5.59 -3.84
CA GLY A 11 -0.94 6.09 -4.56
C GLY A 11 -0.99 7.60 -4.87
N GLY A 12 -2.20 8.17 -4.98
CA GLY A 12 -2.37 9.57 -5.37
C GLY A 12 -1.98 9.83 -6.83
N ASP A 13 -1.58 11.05 -7.15
CA ASP A 13 -1.22 11.50 -8.51
C ASP A 13 0.28 11.79 -8.66
N GLY A 14 0.70 12.11 -9.88
CA GLY A 14 2.10 12.44 -10.18
C GLY A 14 3.00 11.24 -9.96
N THR A 15 4.06 11.40 -9.16
CA THR A 15 4.99 10.30 -8.81
C THR A 15 4.55 9.50 -7.57
N GLY A 16 3.35 9.78 -7.05
CA GLY A 16 2.83 9.15 -5.85
C GLY A 16 2.68 7.62 -5.98
N PRO A 17 2.09 7.09 -7.07
CA PRO A 17 1.95 5.65 -7.29
C PRO A 17 3.30 4.90 -7.26
N GLU A 18 4.34 5.47 -7.87
CA GLU A 18 5.68 4.88 -7.94
C GLU A 18 6.34 4.84 -6.55
N VAL A 19 6.25 5.93 -5.79
CA VAL A 19 6.84 5.99 -4.43
C VAL A 19 6.08 5.08 -3.47
N ALA A 20 4.74 5.03 -3.57
CA ALA A 20 3.91 4.15 -2.76
C ALA A 20 4.23 2.67 -3.01
N ALA A 21 4.46 2.28 -4.26
CA ALA A 21 4.85 0.91 -4.62
C ALA A 21 6.16 0.48 -3.94
N GLU A 22 7.17 1.36 -3.88
CA GLU A 22 8.42 1.07 -3.15
C GLU A 22 8.19 0.98 -1.64
N GLY A 23 7.34 1.85 -1.07
CA GLY A 23 6.93 1.78 0.33
C GLY A 23 6.31 0.42 0.69
N VAL A 24 5.42 -0.10 -0.16
CA VAL A 24 4.80 -1.43 0.02
C VAL A 24 5.86 -2.55 0.02
N LYS A 25 6.92 -2.46 -0.79
CA LYS A 25 8.01 -3.46 -0.77
C LYS A 25 8.73 -3.49 0.57
N VAL A 26 9.05 -2.31 1.13
CA VAL A 26 9.68 -2.19 2.45
C VAL A 26 8.77 -2.75 3.54
N LEU A 27 7.47 -2.39 3.51
CA LEU A 27 6.52 -2.87 4.50
C LEU A 27 6.34 -4.40 4.45
N LYS A 28 6.32 -5.00 3.25
CA LYS A 28 6.29 -6.46 3.09
C LYS A 28 7.55 -7.11 3.67
N ALA A 29 8.72 -6.53 3.45
CA ALA A 29 9.97 -7.05 4.00
C ALA A 29 9.97 -7.02 5.54
N VAL A 30 9.56 -5.89 6.14
CA VAL A 30 9.45 -5.75 7.60
C VAL A 30 8.38 -6.68 8.18
N ALA A 31 7.21 -6.78 7.53
CA ALA A 31 6.14 -7.66 7.98
C ALA A 31 6.58 -9.13 8.03
N ASN A 32 7.38 -9.56 7.06
CA ASN A 32 7.96 -10.91 7.06
C ASN A 32 8.97 -11.11 8.20
N LEU A 33 9.80 -10.11 8.51
CA LEU A 33 10.78 -10.19 9.60
C LEU A 33 10.13 -10.25 10.98
N GLU A 34 9.09 -9.45 11.19
CA GLU A 34 8.38 -9.32 12.48
C GLU A 34 7.19 -10.30 12.61
N ASN A 35 7.00 -11.20 11.63
CA ASN A 35 5.88 -12.15 11.58
C ASN A 35 4.50 -11.48 11.69
N ILE A 36 4.36 -10.30 11.09
CA ILE A 36 3.13 -9.52 11.01
C ILE A 36 2.38 -9.92 9.75
N LYS A 37 1.10 -10.28 9.88
CA LYS A 37 0.24 -10.54 8.72
C LYS A 37 -0.29 -9.22 8.19
N VAL A 38 0.02 -8.91 6.94
CA VAL A 38 -0.44 -7.71 6.23
C VAL A 38 -1.14 -8.09 4.93
N ASP A 39 -2.19 -7.37 4.59
CA ASP A 39 -2.94 -7.48 3.35
C ASP A 39 -3.07 -6.09 2.73
N PHE A 40 -2.56 -5.90 1.52
CA PHE A 40 -2.53 -4.60 0.84
C PHE A 40 -3.58 -4.59 -0.26
N ASP A 41 -4.47 -3.61 -0.19
CA ASP A 41 -5.47 -3.35 -1.22
C ASP A 41 -5.14 -2.04 -1.93
N HIS A 42 -5.05 -2.07 -3.25
CA HIS A 42 -4.57 -0.96 -4.07
C HIS A 42 -5.75 -0.21 -4.67
N PHE A 43 -5.83 1.10 -4.41
CA PHE A 43 -6.89 1.96 -4.93
C PHE A 43 -6.30 3.00 -5.87
N ASP A 44 -5.95 2.54 -7.07
CA ASP A 44 -5.32 3.38 -8.09
C ASP A 44 -6.28 4.43 -8.68
N ASP A 45 -7.59 4.19 -8.56
CA ASP A 45 -8.65 5.06 -9.08
C ASP A 45 -9.11 6.15 -8.10
N ILE A 46 -8.51 6.25 -6.91
CA ILE A 46 -8.84 7.24 -5.88
C ILE A 46 -7.77 8.34 -5.87
N CYS A 47 -7.76 9.12 -6.94
CA CYS A 47 -6.77 10.18 -7.18
C CYS A 47 -7.39 11.30 -8.03
N GLY A 48 -6.70 12.43 -8.17
CA GLY A 48 -7.13 13.60 -8.93
C GLY A 48 -7.44 13.27 -10.39
N ASN A 49 -6.73 12.31 -10.97
CA ASN A 49 -6.99 11.81 -12.33
C ASN A 49 -8.40 11.21 -12.51
N ARG A 50 -9.08 10.82 -11.43
CA ARG A 50 -10.49 10.38 -11.46
C ARG A 50 -11.47 11.50 -11.82
N TYR A 51 -11.09 12.76 -11.58
CA TYR A 51 -11.97 13.93 -11.68
C TYR A 51 -11.65 14.84 -12.87
N LEU A 52 -10.69 14.45 -13.71
CA LEU A 52 -10.28 15.14 -14.94
C LEU A 52 -10.84 14.42 -16.17
#